data_AF-A0A953AI42-F1
#
_entry.id   AF-A0A953AI42-F1
#
_cell.length_a   1.000
_cell.length_b   1.000
_cell.length_c   1.000
_cell.angle_alpha   90.00
_cell.angle_beta   90.00
_cell.angle_gamma   90.00
#
_symmetry.space_group_name_H-M   'P 1'
#
loop_
_entity.id
_entity.type
_entity.pdbx_description
1 polymer ?
#
loop_
_entity_poly.entity_id
_entity_poly.type
_entity_poly.pdbx_seq_one_letter_code
_entity_poly.pdbx_strand_id
1 'polypeptide(L)'
;MLINPEAVEKLRDVTRMGWYPGITHRQRNEAIRSFLAEAGHLLDRQAESTVKHAVERYCAGELSYEDYQALIEQVGTEEAKRGAALAETFARNRVFELAQCFLDQAQEHARQLQLIEARKQLEQEQQKTERLLRDLMQQHTDELQRFAQQIKEDLASTHEAARNDVLSTHQTLLEQTRQQVDRIILQYLQEERERQQREIREQEEQRPAREAVRTAIEWVRLQEKRYSRHQWRLRGMVGLGLGVFLVFLVWLFFAPPLWIEISTSLIAVALLVSAALWKNPVPEERLAAARREIALYQAGGGEYAPLSEEERRALLLLRIA
;
A
#
# COMPACT_ATOMS: atom_id res chain seq x y z
N MET A 1 -2.70 31.86 18.50
CA MET A 1 -3.10 30.65 19.25
C MET A 1 -2.06 30.40 20.33
N LEU A 2 -2.51 30.24 21.57
CA LEU A 2 -1.70 30.30 22.80
C LEU A 2 -0.74 29.11 22.90
N ILE A 3 0.49 29.39 23.35
CA ILE A 3 1.54 28.40 23.66
C ILE A 3 0.97 27.38 24.65
N ASN A 4 1.27 26.09 24.44
CA ASN A 4 0.87 25.01 25.36
C ASN A 4 1.25 25.40 26.80
N PRO A 5 0.27 25.60 27.71
CA PRO A 5 0.52 26.12 29.06
C PRO A 5 1.44 25.20 29.87
N GLU A 6 1.41 23.88 29.63
CA GLU A 6 2.31 22.91 30.28
C GLU A 6 3.77 23.11 29.85
N ALA A 7 4.00 23.47 28.58
CA ALA A 7 5.35 23.75 28.08
C ALA A 7 5.92 25.04 28.68
N VAL A 8 5.07 26.06 28.91
CA VAL A 8 5.43 27.32 29.56
C VAL A 8 5.74 27.13 31.05
N GLU A 9 4.98 26.27 31.73
CA GLU A 9 5.18 25.98 33.15
C GLU A 9 6.48 25.20 33.39
N LYS A 10 6.77 24.18 32.56
CA LYS A 10 8.05 23.45 32.62
C LYS A 10 9.26 24.33 32.26
N LEU A 11 9.12 25.29 31.36
CA LEU A 11 10.17 26.29 31.04
C LEU A 11 10.53 27.16 32.25
N ARG A 12 9.51 27.48 33.07
CA ARG A 12 9.66 28.24 34.32
C ARG A 12 10.43 27.44 35.38
N ASP A 13 10.23 26.13 35.42
CA ASP A 13 10.93 25.25 36.36
C ASP A 13 12.41 25.05 36.00
N VAL A 14 12.73 24.91 34.70
CA VAL A 14 14.13 24.80 34.22
C VAL A 14 14.89 26.12 34.42
N THR A 15 14.24 27.26 34.23
CA THR A 15 14.86 28.58 34.51
C THR A 15 15.05 28.83 36.02
N ARG A 16 14.16 28.30 36.87
CA ARG A 16 14.33 28.32 38.34
C ARG A 16 15.46 27.40 38.84
N MET A 17 15.74 26.28 38.15
CA MET A 17 16.91 25.44 38.46
C MET A 17 18.27 26.17 38.27
N GLY A 18 18.29 27.28 37.53
CA GLY A 18 19.49 28.11 37.37
C GLY A 18 20.04 28.73 38.66
N TRP A 19 19.22 28.81 39.72
CA TRP A 19 19.50 29.51 40.97
C TRP A 19 19.81 28.61 42.17
N TYR A 20 19.80 27.28 42.01
CA TYR A 20 20.10 26.36 43.10
C TYR A 20 21.61 26.13 43.26
N PRO A 21 22.20 26.43 44.44
CA PRO A 21 23.63 26.19 44.67
C PRO A 21 23.88 24.68 44.78
N GLY A 22 24.75 24.14 43.91
CA GLY A 22 25.17 22.73 43.92
C GLY A 22 24.95 21.95 42.62
N ILE A 23 24.31 22.52 41.59
CA ILE A 23 24.09 21.84 40.31
C ILE A 23 25.26 22.09 39.34
N THR A 24 25.86 21.02 38.82
CA THR A 24 26.98 21.13 37.86
C THR A 24 26.51 21.60 36.47
N HIS A 25 27.37 22.31 35.72
CA HIS A 25 27.07 22.75 34.35
C HIS A 25 26.63 21.61 33.42
N ARG A 26 27.13 20.39 33.66
CA ARG A 26 26.76 19.20 32.89
C ARG A 26 25.32 18.78 33.12
N GLN A 27 24.89 18.69 34.38
CA GLN A 27 23.50 18.37 34.74
C GLN A 27 22.52 19.42 34.24
N ARG A 28 22.91 20.70 34.28
CA ARG A 28 22.13 21.80 33.72
C ARG A 28 21.94 21.66 32.21
N ASN A 29 23.00 21.38 31.46
CA ASN A 29 22.92 21.21 30.01
C ASN A 29 22.11 19.97 29.60
N GLU A 30 22.16 18.91 30.41
CA GLU A 30 21.39 17.69 30.18
C GLU A 30 19.89 17.91 30.43
N ALA A 31 19.52 18.65 31.48
CA ALA A 31 18.14 19.07 31.74
C ALA A 31 17.59 20.01 30.66
N ILE A 32 18.42 20.92 30.13
CA ILE A 32 18.03 21.79 29.00
C ILE A 32 17.82 20.97 27.73
N ARG A 33 18.65 19.95 27.45
CA ARG A 33 18.50 19.08 26.29
C ARG A 33 17.26 18.19 26.39
N SER A 34 16.99 17.60 27.55
CA SER A 34 15.77 16.81 27.76
C SER A 34 14.52 17.68 27.64
N PHE A 35 14.57 18.90 28.16
CA PHE A 35 13.49 19.88 28.03
C PHE A 35 13.25 20.28 26.56
N LEU A 36 14.31 20.57 25.79
CA LEU A 36 14.17 20.90 24.36
C LEU A 36 13.61 19.72 23.56
N ALA A 37 13.97 18.49 23.91
CA ALA A 37 13.41 17.28 23.28
C ALA A 37 11.94 17.08 23.65
N GLU A 38 11.56 17.30 24.91
CA GLU A 38 10.18 17.16 25.39
C GLU A 38 9.27 18.28 24.87
N ALA A 39 9.77 19.52 24.80
CA ALA A 39 9.10 20.64 24.16
C ALA A 39 8.94 20.42 22.64
N GLY A 40 9.96 19.84 21.98
CA GLY A 40 9.85 19.40 20.58
C GLY A 40 8.73 18.37 20.39
N HIS A 41 8.65 17.36 21.25
CA HIS A 41 7.59 16.35 21.20
C HIS A 41 6.17 16.90 21.46
N LEU A 42 6.03 17.91 22.32
CA LEU A 42 4.74 18.55 22.60
C LEU A 42 4.28 19.44 21.44
N LEU A 43 5.22 20.09 20.75
CA LEU A 43 4.95 20.85 19.53
C LEU A 43 4.57 19.91 18.37
N ASP A 44 5.28 18.79 18.22
CA ASP A 44 4.97 17.75 17.24
C ASP A 44 3.55 17.21 17.40
N ARG A 45 3.09 16.97 18.64
CA ARG A 45 1.72 16.51 18.92
C ARG A 45 0.64 17.55 18.55
N GLN A 46 0.95 18.83 18.68
CA GLN A 46 0.01 19.89 18.33
C GLN A 46 -0.08 20.07 16.81
N ALA A 47 1.05 19.98 16.10
CA ALA A 47 1.07 19.95 14.65
C ALA A 47 0.31 18.72 14.12
N GLU A 48 0.56 17.54 14.69
CA GLU A 48 -0.11 16.29 14.34
C GLU A 48 -1.64 16.37 14.52
N SER A 49 -2.13 16.89 15.64
CA SER A 49 -3.57 17.03 15.88
C SER A 49 -4.24 18.03 14.93
N THR A 50 -3.54 19.12 14.59
CA THR A 50 -4.05 20.14 13.67
C THR A 50 -4.13 19.61 12.24
N VAL A 51 -3.09 18.89 11.80
CA VAL A 51 -3.04 18.23 10.49
C VAL A 51 -4.12 17.15 10.39
N LYS A 52 -4.26 16.32 11.42
CA LYS A 52 -5.30 15.29 11.48
C LYS A 52 -6.69 15.89 11.33
N HIS A 53 -6.99 16.94 12.11
CA HIS A 53 -8.30 17.59 12.06
C HIS A 53 -8.56 18.28 10.70
N ALA A 54 -7.53 18.85 10.07
CA ALA A 54 -7.64 19.43 8.72
C ALA A 54 -7.92 18.35 7.65
N VAL A 55 -7.26 17.19 7.75
CA VAL A 55 -7.52 16.04 6.87
C VAL A 55 -8.94 15.51 7.05
N GLU A 56 -9.42 15.36 8.29
CA GLU A 56 -10.78 14.91 8.58
C GLU A 56 -11.83 15.84 7.96
N ARG A 57 -11.66 17.16 8.10
CA ARG A 57 -12.57 18.17 7.51
C ARG A 57 -12.52 18.18 5.98
N TYR A 58 -11.35 17.98 5.39
CA TYR A 58 -11.21 17.85 3.94
C TYR A 58 -11.91 16.59 3.42
N CYS A 59 -11.71 15.44 4.07
CA CYS A 59 -12.38 14.18 3.71
C CYS A 59 -13.90 14.24 3.93
N ALA A 60 -14.39 15.04 4.87
CA ALA A 60 -15.81 15.32 5.06
C ALA A 60 -16.41 16.29 4.03
N GLY A 61 -15.58 16.92 3.19
CA GLY A 61 -16.01 17.93 2.21
C GLY A 61 -16.31 19.31 2.80
N GLU A 62 -15.97 19.53 4.07
CA GLU A 62 -16.18 20.82 4.77
C GLU A 62 -15.08 21.84 4.50
N LEU A 63 -13.99 21.40 3.85
CA LEU A 63 -12.83 22.22 3.53
C LEU A 63 -12.48 22.03 2.05
N SER A 64 -12.24 23.13 1.32
CA SER A 64 -11.76 23.05 -0.06
C SER A 64 -10.31 22.56 -0.10
N TYR A 65 -9.88 22.04 -1.25
CA TYR A 65 -8.48 21.60 -1.43
C TYR A 65 -7.49 22.76 -1.27
N GLU A 66 -7.85 23.96 -1.75
CA GLU A 66 -7.03 25.16 -1.64
C GLU A 66 -6.86 25.60 -0.19
N ASP A 67 -7.95 25.58 0.59
CA ASP A 67 -7.91 25.89 2.02
C ASP A 67 -7.15 24.83 2.82
N TYR A 68 -7.28 23.56 2.45
CA TYR A 68 -6.53 22.45 3.04
C TYR A 68 -5.03 22.64 2.83
N GLN A 69 -4.62 22.89 1.59
CA GLN A 69 -3.22 23.07 1.24
C GLN A 69 -2.62 24.30 1.94
N ALA A 70 -3.36 25.41 2.00
CA ALA A 70 -2.94 26.61 2.71
C ALA A 70 -2.73 26.35 4.21
N LEU A 71 -3.61 25.56 4.84
CA LEU A 71 -3.55 25.23 6.27
C LEU A 71 -2.36 24.30 6.58
N ILE A 72 -2.12 23.29 5.73
CA ILE A 72 -0.94 22.39 5.87
C ILE A 72 0.36 23.16 5.64
N GLU A 73 0.41 24.06 4.66
CA GLU A 73 1.57 24.93 4.45
C GLU A 73 1.78 25.89 5.63
N GLN A 74 0.71 26.46 6.18
CA GLN A 74 0.80 27.33 7.35
C GLN A 74 1.37 26.57 8.55
N VAL A 75 0.85 25.38 8.88
CA VAL A 75 1.37 24.54 9.96
C VAL A 75 2.83 24.16 9.71
N GLY A 76 3.17 23.80 8.47
CA GLY A 76 4.54 23.51 8.06
C GLY A 76 5.47 24.71 8.27
N THR A 77 5.05 25.92 7.92
CA THR A 77 5.83 27.16 8.12
C THR A 77 5.93 27.58 9.58
N GLU A 78 4.92 27.30 10.42
CA GLU A 78 4.97 27.59 11.85
C GLU A 78 5.92 26.64 12.58
N GLU A 79 5.91 25.35 12.26
CA GLU A 79 6.85 24.36 12.81
C GLU A 79 8.28 24.64 12.33
N ALA A 80 8.44 25.00 11.06
CA ALA A 80 9.68 25.50 10.46
C ALA A 80 10.26 26.72 11.21
N LYS A 81 9.44 27.71 11.57
CA LYS A 81 9.88 28.88 12.33
C LYS A 81 10.29 28.54 13.77
N ARG A 82 9.76 27.45 14.33
CA ARG A 82 10.06 26.99 15.70
C ARG A 82 11.32 26.13 15.77
N GLY A 83 11.62 25.35 14.72
CA GLY A 83 12.87 24.59 14.59
C GLY A 83 13.93 25.39 13.83
N ALA A 84 14.98 25.87 14.51
CA ALA A 84 16.06 26.70 13.96
C ALA A 84 16.43 26.37 12.49
N ALA A 85 16.61 27.41 11.66
CA ALA A 85 16.73 27.47 10.19
C ALA A 85 17.39 26.31 9.39
N LEU A 86 18.16 25.41 10.01
CA LEU A 86 18.67 24.18 9.40
C LEU A 86 17.68 23.00 9.45
N ALA A 87 16.62 23.09 10.26
CA ALA A 87 15.56 22.09 10.40
C ALA A 87 14.25 22.46 9.65
N GLU A 88 14.22 23.61 8.98
CA GLU A 88 13.02 24.18 8.37
C GLU A 88 12.39 23.25 7.30
N THR A 89 13.23 22.75 6.39
CA THR A 89 12.83 21.79 5.36
C THR A 89 12.45 20.44 5.95
N PHE A 90 13.07 20.05 7.07
CA PHE A 90 12.78 18.79 7.74
C PHE A 90 11.42 18.84 8.44
N ALA A 91 11.12 19.91 9.17
CA ALA A 91 9.83 20.14 9.82
C ALA A 91 8.69 20.23 8.79
N ARG A 92 8.89 20.97 7.69
CA ARG A 92 7.90 21.06 6.61
C ARG A 92 7.63 19.70 5.97
N ASN A 93 8.69 18.98 5.57
CA ASN A 93 8.53 17.64 4.98
C ASN A 93 7.83 16.67 5.93
N ARG A 94 8.09 16.78 7.24
CA ARG A 94 7.46 15.94 8.26
C ARG A 94 5.96 16.19 8.42
N VAL A 95 5.54 17.45 8.40
CA VAL A 95 4.12 17.83 8.43
C VAL A 95 3.39 17.32 7.18
N PHE A 96 4.03 17.37 6.01
CA PHE A 96 3.50 16.77 4.78
C PHE A 96 3.41 15.24 4.86
N GLU A 97 4.42 14.56 5.39
CA GLU A 97 4.37 13.10 5.60
C GLU A 97 3.21 12.70 6.53
N LEU A 98 2.99 13.45 7.62
CA LEU A 98 1.88 13.21 8.55
C LEU A 98 0.53 13.44 7.86
N ALA A 99 0.41 14.50 7.07
CA ALA A 99 -0.80 14.81 6.30
C ALA A 99 -1.15 13.71 5.30
N GLN A 100 -0.14 13.18 4.59
CA GLN A 100 -0.29 12.05 3.68
C GLN A 100 -0.71 10.78 4.42
N CYS A 101 -0.06 10.45 5.54
CA CYS A 101 -0.45 9.28 6.34
C CYS A 101 -1.89 9.33 6.82
N PHE A 102 -2.37 10.48 7.31
CA PHE A 102 -3.77 10.60 7.73
C PHE A 102 -4.75 10.54 6.55
N LEU A 103 -4.37 11.09 5.40
CA LEU A 103 -5.21 11.05 4.20
C LEU A 103 -5.33 9.61 3.67
N ASP A 104 -4.24 8.86 3.65
CA ASP A 104 -4.25 7.44 3.27
C ASP A 104 -5.10 6.60 4.23
N GLN A 105 -5.00 6.84 5.54
CA GLN A 105 -5.84 6.18 6.54
C GLN A 105 -7.33 6.50 6.36
N ALA A 106 -7.66 7.77 6.11
CA ALA A 106 -9.04 8.19 5.87
C ALA A 106 -9.63 7.55 4.60
N GLN A 107 -8.84 7.48 3.52
CA GLN A 107 -9.24 6.80 2.29
C GLN A 107 -9.44 5.29 2.49
N GLU A 108 -8.56 4.64 3.23
CA GLU A 108 -8.68 3.21 3.52
C GLU A 108 -9.93 2.92 4.36
N HIS A 109 -10.22 3.76 5.37
CA HIS A 109 -11.45 3.66 6.14
C HIS A 109 -12.71 3.88 5.28
N ALA A 110 -12.70 4.86 4.38
CA ALA A 110 -13.80 5.08 3.45
C ALA A 110 -14.02 3.88 2.51
N ARG A 111 -12.94 3.28 1.99
CA ARG A 111 -13.02 2.04 1.19
C ARG A 111 -13.57 0.88 1.99
N GLN A 112 -13.15 0.72 3.25
CA GLN A 112 -13.66 -0.34 4.11
C GLN A 112 -15.16 -0.19 4.38
N LEU A 113 -15.65 1.03 4.61
CA LEU A 113 -17.08 1.30 4.76
C LEU A 113 -17.86 0.97 3.47
N GLN A 114 -17.36 1.36 2.30
CA GLN A 114 -17.96 1.01 1.01
C GLN A 114 -18.01 -0.51 0.80
N LEU A 115 -16.96 -1.24 1.19
CA LEU A 115 -16.94 -2.71 1.11
C LEU A 115 -17.96 -3.34 2.06
N ILE A 116 -18.15 -2.80 3.26
CA ILE A 116 -19.17 -3.28 4.20
C ILE A 116 -20.58 -3.04 3.65
N GLU A 117 -20.83 -1.86 3.08
CA GLU A 117 -22.11 -1.53 2.45
C GLU A 117 -22.40 -2.43 1.24
N ALA A 118 -21.40 -2.65 0.38
CA ALA A 118 -21.51 -3.56 -0.77
C ALA A 118 -21.78 -5.01 -0.34
N ARG A 119 -21.13 -5.49 0.73
CA ARG A 119 -21.40 -6.82 1.30
C ARG A 119 -22.82 -6.93 1.83
N LYS A 120 -23.31 -5.92 2.53
CA LYS A 120 -24.69 -5.88 3.04
C LYS A 120 -25.72 -5.90 1.90
N GLN A 121 -25.46 -5.20 0.79
CA GLN A 121 -26.31 -5.26 -0.40
C GLN A 121 -26.30 -6.65 -1.04
N LEU A 122 -25.13 -7.27 -1.15
CA LEU A 122 -25.01 -8.65 -1.66
C LEU A 122 -25.78 -9.66 -0.78
N GLU A 123 -25.65 -9.57 0.55
CA GLU A 123 -26.40 -10.41 1.49
C GLU A 123 -27.91 -10.20 1.36
N GLN A 124 -28.38 -8.97 1.15
CA GLN A 124 -29.79 -8.69 0.91
C GLN A 124 -30.29 -9.29 -0.41
N GLU A 125 -29.51 -9.20 -1.49
CA GLU A 125 -29.85 -9.85 -2.76
C GLU A 125 -29.86 -11.37 -2.63
N GLN A 126 -28.89 -11.96 -1.93
CA GLN A 126 -28.88 -13.39 -1.64
C GLN A 126 -30.14 -13.81 -0.88
N GLN A 127 -30.52 -13.10 0.18
CA GLN A 127 -31.76 -13.38 0.93
C GLN A 127 -33.02 -13.26 0.06
N LYS A 128 -33.07 -12.28 -0.86
CA LYS A 128 -34.18 -12.18 -1.82
C LYS A 128 -34.22 -13.38 -2.76
N THR A 129 -33.07 -13.77 -3.32
CA THR A 129 -32.98 -14.94 -4.22
C THR A 129 -33.36 -16.23 -3.50
N GLU A 130 -32.94 -16.42 -2.24
CA GLU A 130 -33.33 -17.58 -1.44
C GLU A 130 -34.84 -17.63 -1.17
N ARG A 131 -35.46 -16.48 -0.89
CA ARG A 131 -36.92 -16.40 -0.71
C ARG A 131 -37.66 -16.74 -2.00
N LEU A 132 -37.25 -16.16 -3.14
CA LEU A 132 -37.82 -16.49 -4.44
C LEU A 132 -37.68 -17.97 -4.76
N LEU A 133 -36.53 -18.57 -4.45
CA LEU A 133 -36.28 -19.99 -4.69
C LEU A 133 -37.14 -20.88 -3.77
N ARG A 134 -37.35 -20.49 -2.51
CA ARG A 134 -38.31 -21.15 -1.61
C ARG A 134 -39.74 -21.01 -2.11
N ASP A 135 -40.16 -19.83 -2.56
CA ASP A 135 -41.51 -19.59 -3.08
C ASP A 135 -41.77 -20.42 -4.33
N LEU A 136 -40.80 -20.50 -5.26
CA LEU A 136 -40.87 -21.37 -6.44
C LEU A 136 -40.93 -22.85 -6.06
N MET A 137 -40.07 -23.29 -5.15
CA MET A 137 -40.11 -24.66 -4.64
C MET A 137 -41.45 -24.98 -3.98
N GLN A 138 -42.01 -24.04 -3.22
CA GLN A 138 -43.27 -24.20 -2.53
C GLN A 138 -44.45 -24.26 -3.53
N GLN A 139 -44.42 -23.39 -4.55
CA GLN A 139 -45.38 -23.45 -5.65
C GLN A 139 -45.33 -24.80 -6.37
N HIS A 140 -44.14 -25.32 -6.67
CA HIS A 140 -43.99 -26.65 -7.28
C HIS A 140 -44.46 -27.78 -6.35
N THR A 141 -44.21 -27.69 -5.04
CA THR A 141 -44.76 -28.68 -4.10
C THR A 141 -46.28 -28.63 -4.00
N ASP A 142 -46.87 -27.43 -4.06
CA ASP A 142 -48.32 -27.23 -4.03
C ASP A 142 -48.96 -27.75 -5.33
N GLU A 143 -48.33 -27.50 -6.48
CA GLU A 143 -48.73 -28.07 -7.77
C GLU A 143 -48.69 -29.60 -7.73
N LEU A 144 -47.61 -30.20 -7.22
CA LEU A 144 -47.49 -31.65 -7.05
C LEU A 144 -48.54 -32.21 -6.08
N GLN A 145 -48.88 -31.49 -5.00
CA GLN A 145 -49.95 -31.89 -4.08
C GLN A 145 -51.34 -31.82 -4.72
N ARG A 146 -51.62 -30.76 -5.50
CA ARG A 146 -52.87 -30.65 -6.26
C ARG A 146 -52.98 -31.77 -7.28
N PHE A 147 -51.91 -32.06 -8.03
CA PHE A 147 -51.86 -33.22 -8.91
C PHE A 147 -52.15 -34.51 -8.12
N ALA A 148 -51.49 -34.75 -6.98
CA ALA A 148 -51.75 -35.94 -6.17
C ALA A 148 -53.20 -36.04 -5.65
N GLN A 149 -53.86 -34.91 -5.34
CA GLN A 149 -55.26 -34.87 -4.95
C GLN A 149 -56.21 -35.15 -6.11
N GLN A 150 -55.94 -34.56 -7.28
CA GLN A 150 -56.69 -34.79 -8.51
C GLN A 150 -56.63 -36.27 -8.92
N ILE A 151 -55.44 -36.87 -8.81
CA ILE A 151 -55.24 -38.31 -9.00
C ILE A 151 -56.09 -39.13 -8.03
N LYS A 152 -56.17 -38.73 -6.76
CA LYS A 152 -56.97 -39.42 -5.75
C LYS A 152 -58.48 -39.34 -6.03
N GLU A 153 -58.96 -38.20 -6.54
CA GLU A 153 -60.36 -38.00 -6.95
C GLU A 153 -60.70 -38.78 -8.23
N ASP A 154 -59.83 -38.77 -9.23
CA ASP A 154 -59.99 -39.55 -10.47
C ASP A 154 -59.93 -41.06 -10.21
N LEU A 155 -59.13 -41.50 -9.23
CA LEU A 155 -59.12 -42.88 -8.74
C LEU A 155 -60.41 -43.29 -8.00
N ALA A 156 -61.14 -42.33 -7.43
CA ALA A 156 -62.39 -42.59 -6.70
C ALA A 156 -63.61 -42.66 -7.63
N SER A 157 -63.53 -42.04 -8.82
CA SER A 157 -64.60 -42.00 -9.82
C SER A 157 -64.53 -43.11 -10.87
N THR A 158 -63.48 -43.93 -10.88
CA THR A 158 -63.23 -44.99 -11.88
C THR A 158 -63.33 -46.41 -11.31
N HIS A 159 -63.88 -47.36 -12.07
CA HIS A 159 -63.90 -48.79 -11.72
C HIS A 159 -62.47 -49.37 -11.66
N GLU A 160 -62.25 -50.40 -10.82
CA GLU A 160 -60.95 -50.96 -10.42
C GLU A 160 -59.94 -51.23 -11.56
N ALA A 161 -60.41 -51.55 -12.77
CA ALA A 161 -59.56 -51.78 -13.94
C ALA A 161 -58.97 -50.47 -14.53
N ALA A 162 -59.75 -49.39 -14.59
CA ALA A 162 -59.27 -48.08 -15.04
C ALA A 162 -58.39 -47.39 -13.99
N ARG A 163 -58.63 -47.69 -12.70
CA ARG A 163 -57.87 -47.20 -11.55
C ARG A 163 -56.39 -47.61 -11.59
N ASN A 164 -56.12 -48.87 -11.96
CA ASN A 164 -54.76 -49.39 -12.08
C ASN A 164 -54.01 -48.81 -13.29
N ASP A 165 -54.74 -48.53 -14.37
CA ASP A 165 -54.17 -47.97 -15.59
C ASP A 165 -53.73 -46.50 -15.39
N VAL A 166 -54.56 -45.70 -14.71
CA VAL A 166 -54.25 -44.30 -14.33
C VAL A 166 -53.10 -44.21 -13.32
N LEU A 167 -53.06 -45.10 -12.32
CA LEU A 167 -51.94 -45.16 -11.37
C LEU A 167 -50.61 -45.49 -12.07
N SER A 168 -50.63 -46.44 -13.02
CA SER A 168 -49.41 -46.85 -13.74
C SER A 168 -48.90 -45.76 -14.67
N THR A 169 -49.80 -45.06 -15.37
CA THR A 169 -49.45 -43.94 -16.26
C THR A 169 -48.93 -42.73 -15.48
N HIS A 170 -49.41 -42.49 -14.27
CA HIS A 170 -48.88 -41.41 -13.44
C HIS A 170 -47.59 -41.75 -12.69
N GLN A 171 -47.41 -42.99 -12.24
CA GLN A 171 -46.12 -43.42 -11.68
C GLN A 171 -45.01 -43.29 -12.72
N THR A 172 -45.28 -43.70 -13.96
CA THR A 172 -44.31 -43.56 -15.05
C THR A 172 -43.99 -42.10 -15.38
N LEU A 173 -44.98 -41.19 -15.33
CA LEU A 173 -44.77 -39.75 -15.55
C LEU A 173 -43.97 -39.09 -14.41
N LEU A 174 -44.21 -39.49 -13.16
CA LEU A 174 -43.44 -39.04 -12.00
C LEU A 174 -41.99 -39.56 -12.03
N GLU A 175 -41.78 -40.82 -12.43
CA GLU A 175 -40.44 -41.36 -12.60
C GLU A 175 -39.69 -40.67 -13.74
N GLN A 176 -40.37 -40.37 -14.84
CA GLN A 176 -39.77 -39.63 -15.97
C GLN A 176 -39.36 -38.21 -15.55
N THR A 177 -40.25 -37.46 -14.89
CA THR A 177 -39.93 -36.10 -14.42
C THR A 177 -38.81 -36.12 -13.39
N ARG A 178 -38.80 -37.07 -12.46
CA ARG A 178 -37.70 -37.24 -11.50
C ARG A 178 -36.36 -37.52 -12.19
N GLN A 179 -36.34 -38.45 -13.15
CA GLN A 179 -35.13 -38.76 -13.92
C GLN A 179 -34.66 -37.56 -14.76
N GLN A 180 -35.58 -36.75 -15.27
CA GLN A 180 -35.26 -35.58 -16.07
C GLN A 180 -34.67 -34.46 -15.20
N VAL A 181 -35.23 -34.24 -14.01
CA VAL A 181 -34.68 -33.30 -13.01
C VAL A 181 -33.32 -33.76 -12.51
N ASP A 182 -33.15 -35.04 -12.18
CA ASP A 182 -31.85 -35.59 -11.74
C ASP A 182 -30.78 -35.44 -12.82
N ARG A 183 -31.13 -35.63 -14.11
CA ARG A 183 -30.21 -35.38 -15.24
C ARG A 183 -29.81 -33.92 -15.34
N ILE A 184 -30.75 -32.99 -15.22
CA ILE A 184 -30.48 -31.55 -15.32
C ILE A 184 -29.59 -31.10 -14.15
N ILE A 185 -29.89 -31.54 -12.92
CA ILE A 185 -29.09 -31.21 -11.73
C ILE A 185 -27.66 -31.75 -11.87
N LEU A 186 -27.50 -33.00 -12.33
CA LEU A 186 -26.19 -33.59 -12.54
C LEU A 186 -25.40 -32.86 -13.62
N GLN A 187 -26.03 -32.50 -14.75
CA GLN A 187 -25.38 -31.70 -15.79
C GLN A 187 -24.93 -30.33 -15.28
N TYR A 188 -25.79 -29.62 -14.56
CA TYR A 188 -25.46 -28.31 -14.01
C TYR A 188 -24.30 -28.38 -13.00
N LEU A 189 -24.33 -29.35 -12.08
CA LEU A 189 -23.24 -29.56 -11.12
C LEU A 189 -21.92 -29.97 -11.81
N GLN A 190 -22.01 -30.70 -12.91
CA GLN A 190 -20.84 -31.11 -13.68
C GLN A 190 -20.24 -29.93 -14.45
N GLU A 191 -21.06 -29.08 -15.05
CA GLU A 191 -20.63 -27.83 -15.66
C GLU A 191 -19.99 -26.88 -14.65
N GLU A 192 -20.55 -26.72 -13.44
CA GLU A 192 -19.93 -25.89 -12.41
C GLU A 192 -18.58 -26.44 -11.95
N ARG A 193 -18.45 -27.75 -11.76
CA ARG A 193 -17.14 -28.36 -11.44
C ARG A 193 -16.13 -28.15 -12.56
N GLU A 194 -16.55 -28.28 -13.83
CA GLU A 194 -15.67 -28.02 -14.96
C GLU A 194 -15.25 -26.55 -15.03
N ARG A 195 -16.17 -25.61 -14.78
CA ARG A 195 -15.83 -24.17 -14.71
C ARG A 195 -14.83 -23.90 -13.60
N GLN A 196 -15.08 -24.40 -12.39
CA GLN A 196 -14.13 -24.24 -11.28
C GLN A 196 -12.76 -24.88 -11.58
N GLN A 197 -12.73 -26.05 -12.21
CA GLN A 197 -11.48 -26.68 -12.61
C GLN A 197 -10.73 -25.91 -13.70
N ARG A 198 -11.44 -25.28 -14.64
CA ARG A 198 -10.83 -24.40 -15.65
C ARG A 198 -10.25 -23.15 -14.99
N GLU A 199 -10.98 -22.50 -14.08
CA GLU A 199 -10.47 -21.35 -13.34
C GLU A 199 -9.24 -21.69 -12.49
N ILE A 200 -9.21 -22.87 -11.85
CA ILE A 200 -8.04 -23.32 -11.09
C ILE A 200 -6.85 -23.56 -12.02
N ARG A 201 -7.04 -24.21 -13.18
CA ARG A 201 -5.95 -24.43 -14.16
C ARG A 201 -5.42 -23.12 -14.72
N GLU A 202 -6.30 -22.20 -15.10
CA GLU A 202 -5.90 -20.86 -15.57
C GLU A 202 -5.13 -20.09 -14.48
N GLN A 203 -5.53 -20.23 -13.21
CA GLN A 203 -4.79 -19.65 -12.09
C GLN A 203 -3.45 -20.34 -11.84
N GLU A 204 -3.38 -21.66 -11.97
CA GLU A 204 -2.15 -22.45 -11.78
C GLU A 204 -1.13 -22.18 -12.89
N GLU A 205 -1.57 -22.02 -14.14
CA GLU A 205 -0.71 -21.60 -15.27
C GLU A 205 -0.16 -20.18 -15.06
N GLN A 206 -0.96 -19.26 -14.51
CA GLN A 206 -0.49 -17.88 -14.28
C GLN A 206 0.38 -17.69 -13.02
N ARG A 207 0.35 -18.61 -12.05
CA ARG A 207 1.16 -18.56 -10.82
C ARG A 207 2.68 -18.50 -11.08
N PRO A 208 3.29 -19.41 -11.87
CA PRO A 208 4.73 -19.39 -12.11
C PRO A 208 5.20 -18.10 -12.78
N ALA A 209 4.39 -17.55 -13.70
CA ALA A 209 4.69 -16.26 -14.34
C ALA A 209 4.68 -15.10 -13.34
N ARG A 210 3.74 -15.08 -12.39
CA ARG A 210 3.67 -14.07 -11.33
C ARG A 210 4.83 -14.17 -10.34
N GLU A 211 5.27 -15.38 -10.01
CA GLU A 211 6.42 -15.61 -9.12
C GLU A 211 7.76 -15.20 -9.76
N ALA A 212 7.95 -15.50 -11.05
CA ALA A 212 9.12 -15.04 -11.81
C ALA A 212 9.21 -13.50 -11.87
N VAL A 213 8.07 -12.82 -12.07
CA VAL A 213 8.01 -11.36 -12.07
C VAL A 213 8.31 -10.79 -10.69
N ARG A 214 7.75 -11.39 -9.62
CA ARG A 214 8.02 -10.95 -8.24
C ARG A 214 9.50 -11.03 -7.88
N THR A 215 10.13 -12.17 -8.19
CA THR A 215 11.56 -12.38 -7.92
C THR A 215 12.43 -11.41 -8.72
N ALA A 216 12.12 -11.16 -9.99
CA ALA A 216 12.81 -10.15 -10.80
C ALA A 216 12.66 -8.72 -10.26
N ILE A 217 11.46 -8.34 -9.83
CA ILE A 217 11.20 -7.03 -9.22
C ILE A 217 11.98 -6.85 -7.92
N GLU A 218 12.06 -7.89 -7.08
CA GLU A 218 12.85 -7.86 -5.84
C GLU A 218 14.35 -7.64 -6.12
N TRP A 219 14.90 -8.31 -7.14
CA TRP A 219 16.29 -8.11 -7.58
C TRP A 219 16.55 -6.68 -8.05
N VAL A 220 15.66 -6.12 -8.88
CA VAL A 220 15.77 -4.73 -9.34
C VAL A 220 15.67 -3.75 -8.16
N ARG A 221 14.77 -3.99 -7.20
CA ARG A 221 14.62 -3.16 -6.01
C ARG A 221 15.87 -3.21 -5.12
N LEU A 222 16.52 -4.37 -5.00
CA LEU A 222 17.80 -4.52 -4.30
C LEU A 222 18.91 -3.72 -4.98
N GLN A 223 18.99 -3.76 -6.32
CA GLN A 223 19.96 -2.96 -7.08
C GLN A 223 19.69 -1.46 -6.95
N GLU A 224 18.44 -1.03 -7.01
CA GLU A 224 18.04 0.37 -6.84
C GLU A 224 18.38 0.91 -5.44
N LYS A 225 18.21 0.09 -4.40
CA LYS A 225 18.59 0.46 -3.02
C LYS A 225 20.11 0.55 -2.83
N ARG A 226 20.89 -0.19 -3.60
CA ARG A 226 22.37 -0.05 -3.62
C ARG A 226 22.78 1.21 -4.37
N TYR A 227 22.14 1.49 -5.51
CA TYR A 227 22.37 2.70 -6.29
C TYR A 227 22.01 3.97 -5.51
N SER A 228 20.85 4.03 -4.86
CA SER A 228 20.42 5.20 -4.09
C SER A 228 21.34 5.48 -2.90
N ARG A 229 21.80 4.43 -2.19
CA ARG A 229 22.80 4.57 -1.13
C ARG A 229 24.13 5.09 -1.66
N HIS A 230 24.57 4.62 -2.83
CA HIS A 230 25.79 5.10 -3.44
C HIS A 230 25.67 6.57 -3.87
N GLN A 231 24.57 6.94 -4.54
CA GLN A 231 24.22 8.33 -4.87
C GLN A 231 24.19 9.23 -3.64
N TRP A 232 23.58 8.78 -2.54
CA TRP A 232 23.52 9.55 -1.30
C TRP A 232 24.91 9.76 -0.68
N ARG A 233 25.75 8.72 -0.67
CA ARG A 233 27.16 8.83 -0.26
C ARG A 233 27.94 9.78 -1.14
N LEU A 234 27.71 9.75 -2.46
CA LEU A 234 28.38 10.61 -3.42
C LEU A 234 28.00 12.07 -3.19
N ARG A 235 26.70 12.38 -3.02
CA ARG A 235 26.22 13.73 -2.69
C ARG A 235 26.75 14.21 -1.33
N GLY A 236 26.75 13.34 -0.33
CA GLY A 236 27.30 13.65 1.00
C GLY A 236 28.80 13.96 0.94
N MET A 237 29.58 13.17 0.21
CA MET A 237 31.01 13.38 0.00
C MET A 237 31.30 14.65 -0.80
N VAL A 238 30.53 14.91 -1.86
CA VAL A 238 30.65 16.15 -2.65
C VAL A 238 30.36 17.37 -1.77
N GLY A 239 29.30 17.34 -0.97
CA GLY A 239 28.98 18.42 -0.04
C GLY A 239 30.06 18.64 1.02
N LEU A 240 30.62 17.56 1.58
CA LEU A 240 31.70 17.63 2.57
C LEU A 240 33.00 18.18 1.94
N GLY A 241 33.34 17.72 0.72
CA GLY A 241 34.47 18.23 -0.05
C GLY A 241 34.32 19.72 -0.39
N LEU A 242 33.12 20.16 -0.78
CA LEU A 242 32.84 21.57 -1.07
C LEU A 242 32.95 22.44 0.18
N GLY A 243 32.50 21.93 1.34
CA GLY A 243 32.66 22.59 2.63
C GLY A 243 34.12 22.74 3.05
N VAL A 244 34.92 21.67 2.94
CA VAL A 244 36.37 21.71 3.22
C VAL A 244 37.08 22.67 2.27
N PHE A 245 36.73 22.66 0.99
CA PHE A 245 37.29 23.57 -0.01
C PHE A 245 36.98 25.05 0.29
N LEU A 246 35.75 25.36 0.72
CA LEU A 246 35.37 26.73 1.12
C LEU A 246 36.12 27.18 2.38
N VAL A 247 36.23 26.32 3.39
CA VAL A 247 37.02 26.63 4.60
C VAL A 247 38.49 26.86 4.25
N PHE A 248 39.04 26.06 3.34
CA PHE A 248 40.41 26.22 2.85
C PHE A 248 40.60 27.53 2.08
N LEU A 249 39.65 27.93 1.22
CA LEU A 249 39.65 29.22 0.53
C LEU A 249 39.63 30.40 1.50
N VAL A 250 38.82 30.32 2.56
CA VAL A 250 38.80 31.34 3.61
C VAL A 250 40.15 31.38 4.34
N TRP A 251 40.71 30.22 4.70
CA TRP A 251 42.04 30.14 5.31
C TRP A 251 43.14 30.75 4.39
N LEU A 252 42.99 30.61 3.07
CA LEU A 252 43.85 31.16 1.98
C LEU A 252 43.98 32.65 2.05
N PHE A 253 42.88 33.28 2.40
CA PHE A 253 42.81 34.72 2.51
C PHE A 253 43.55 35.27 3.74
N PHE A 254 43.73 34.47 4.80
CA PHE A 254 44.20 34.96 6.10
C PHE A 254 45.66 34.58 6.48
N ALA A 255 46.37 33.72 5.73
CA ALA A 255 47.73 33.29 6.12
C ALA A 255 48.74 33.10 4.96
N PRO A 256 49.14 34.14 4.21
CA PRO A 256 49.71 34.03 2.85
C PRO A 256 51.07 33.31 2.61
N PRO A 257 52.03 33.17 3.54
CA PRO A 257 53.38 32.73 3.15
C PRO A 257 53.62 31.20 3.09
N LEU A 258 52.65 30.33 3.38
CA LEU A 258 52.86 28.86 3.47
C LEU A 258 52.08 27.99 2.43
N TRP A 259 51.53 28.60 1.37
CA TRP A 259 50.47 27.97 0.57
C TRP A 259 50.91 26.99 -0.52
N ILE A 260 52.12 27.12 -1.03
CA ILE A 260 52.50 26.43 -2.28
C ILE A 260 52.72 24.93 -2.03
N GLU A 261 53.29 24.54 -0.88
CA GLU A 261 53.53 23.11 -0.60
C GLU A 261 52.29 22.37 -0.08
N ILE A 262 51.46 23.02 0.75
CA ILE A 262 50.26 22.40 1.33
C ILE A 262 49.16 22.21 0.27
N SER A 263 49.05 23.13 -0.70
CA SER A 263 48.03 23.05 -1.74
C SER A 263 48.23 21.85 -2.68
N THR A 264 49.47 21.52 -3.04
CA THR A 264 49.76 20.44 -4.00
C THR A 264 49.45 19.04 -3.43
N SER A 265 49.79 18.79 -2.17
CA SER A 265 49.49 17.52 -1.49
C SER A 265 47.99 17.35 -1.23
N LEU A 266 47.26 18.44 -0.92
CA LEU A 266 45.82 18.41 -0.71
C LEU A 266 45.04 18.18 -2.02
N ILE A 267 45.51 18.75 -3.14
CA ILE A 267 44.97 18.49 -4.48
C ILE A 267 45.19 17.03 -4.88
N ALA A 268 46.38 16.47 -4.62
CA ALA A 268 46.68 15.07 -4.93
C ALA A 268 45.78 14.08 -4.15
N VAL A 269 45.55 14.34 -2.86
CA VAL A 269 44.62 13.53 -2.04
C VAL A 269 43.18 13.67 -2.52
N ALA A 270 42.74 14.87 -2.89
CA ALA A 270 41.40 15.10 -3.46
C ALA A 270 41.20 14.38 -4.81
N LEU A 271 42.22 14.34 -5.67
CA LEU A 271 42.19 13.61 -6.94
C LEU A 271 42.15 12.09 -6.74
N LEU A 272 42.88 11.54 -5.76
CA LEU A 272 42.84 10.11 -5.43
C LEU A 272 41.49 9.69 -4.83
N VAL A 273 40.92 10.51 -3.94
CA VAL A 273 39.62 10.24 -3.32
C VAL A 273 38.49 10.34 -4.34
N SER A 274 38.53 11.31 -5.25
CA SER A 274 37.54 11.45 -6.33
C SER A 274 37.59 10.28 -7.33
N ALA A 275 38.79 9.80 -7.71
CA ALA A 275 38.93 8.64 -8.59
C ALA A 275 38.37 7.34 -7.98
N ALA A 276 38.56 7.14 -6.67
CA ALA A 276 38.02 5.97 -5.96
C ALA A 276 36.49 6.03 -5.75
N LEU A 277 35.94 7.24 -5.60
CA LEU A 277 34.50 7.46 -5.40
C LEU A 277 33.67 7.34 -6.68
N TRP A 278 34.25 7.60 -7.85
CA TRP A 278 33.55 7.58 -9.15
C TRP A 278 33.41 6.18 -9.75
N LYS A 279 34.03 5.15 -9.17
CA LYS A 279 33.90 3.77 -9.65
C LYS A 279 32.52 3.22 -9.25
N ASN A 280 31.52 3.58 -10.05
CA ASN A 280 30.12 3.22 -9.83
C ASN A 280 29.95 1.69 -10.02
N PRO A 281 29.53 0.93 -8.99
CA PRO A 281 29.43 -0.52 -9.10
C PRO A 281 28.26 -0.98 -9.97
N VAL A 282 27.30 -0.10 -10.31
CA VAL A 282 26.15 -0.43 -11.16
C VAL A 282 25.85 0.76 -12.10
N PRO A 283 26.08 0.63 -13.41
CA PRO A 283 25.72 1.66 -14.38
C PRO A 283 24.19 1.78 -14.48
N GLU A 284 23.69 3.02 -14.54
CA GLU A 284 22.26 3.36 -14.65
C GLU A 284 21.57 2.67 -15.84
N GLU A 285 22.34 2.42 -16.90
CA GLU A 285 21.94 1.68 -18.10
C GLU A 285 21.49 0.24 -17.79
N ARG A 286 22.10 -0.44 -16.82
CA ARG A 286 21.70 -1.81 -16.42
C ARG A 286 20.36 -1.83 -15.69
N LEU A 287 20.10 -0.81 -14.87
CA LEU A 287 18.82 -0.66 -14.17
C LEU A 287 17.69 -0.34 -15.16
N ALA A 288 17.95 0.53 -16.14
CA ALA A 288 17.01 0.83 -17.20
C ALA A 288 16.75 -0.39 -18.11
N ALA A 289 17.78 -1.17 -18.44
CA ALA A 289 17.65 -2.40 -19.21
C ALA A 289 16.82 -3.47 -18.46
N ALA A 290 17.10 -3.70 -17.18
CA ALA A 290 16.35 -4.66 -16.36
C ALA A 290 14.86 -4.29 -16.23
N ARG A 291 14.54 -2.98 -16.10
CA ARG A 291 13.14 -2.50 -16.10
C ARG A 291 12.45 -2.73 -17.44
N ARG A 292 13.15 -2.55 -18.56
CA ARG A 292 12.62 -2.83 -19.91
C ARG A 292 12.38 -4.32 -20.13
N GLU A 293 13.28 -5.18 -19.68
CA GLU A 293 13.13 -6.64 -19.76
C GLU A 293 11.90 -7.14 -18.96
N ILE A 294 11.67 -6.61 -17.75
CA ILE A 294 10.46 -6.91 -16.97
C ILE A 294 9.19 -6.46 -17.71
N ALA A 295 9.21 -5.27 -18.32
CA ALA A 295 8.07 -4.76 -19.08
C ALA A 295 7.79 -5.59 -20.34
N LEU A 296 8.82 -6.04 -21.06
CA LEU A 296 8.70 -6.88 -22.24
C LEU A 296 8.14 -8.27 -21.91
N TYR A 297 8.58 -8.86 -20.80
CA TYR A 297 8.04 -10.12 -20.28
C TYR A 297 6.55 -9.99 -19.92
N GLN A 298 6.16 -8.92 -19.22
CA GLN A 298 4.75 -8.69 -18.85
C GLN A 298 3.84 -8.42 -20.05
N ALA A 299 4.36 -7.76 -21.08
CA ALA A 299 3.63 -7.50 -22.32
C ALA A 299 3.57 -8.74 -23.25
N GLY A 300 4.28 -9.83 -22.93
CA GLY A 300 4.44 -10.98 -23.82
C GLY A 300 5.06 -10.61 -25.17
N GLY A 301 5.85 -9.53 -25.21
CA GLY A 301 6.33 -8.91 -26.44
C GLY A 301 7.80 -9.19 -26.74
N GLY A 302 8.18 -9.07 -28.02
CA GLY A 302 9.56 -9.25 -28.46
C GLY A 302 10.01 -10.72 -28.47
N GLU A 303 11.24 -11.00 -28.02
CA GLU A 303 11.83 -12.35 -28.00
C GLU A 303 11.14 -13.31 -27.03
N TYR A 304 10.33 -12.78 -26.09
CA TYR A 304 9.53 -13.60 -25.20
C TYR A 304 8.29 -14.18 -25.88
N ALA A 305 7.75 -13.55 -26.93
CA ALA A 305 6.51 -13.97 -27.59
C ALA A 305 6.49 -15.42 -28.13
N PRO A 306 7.57 -15.94 -28.76
CA PRO A 306 7.60 -17.32 -29.27
C PRO A 306 8.01 -18.38 -28.24
N LEU A 307 8.50 -17.99 -27.06
CA LEU A 307 9.08 -18.91 -26.07
C LEU A 307 8.01 -19.53 -25.15
N SER A 308 8.25 -20.75 -24.67
CA SER A 308 7.43 -21.38 -23.62
C SER A 308 7.59 -20.64 -22.29
N GLU A 309 6.61 -20.72 -21.38
CA GLU A 309 6.66 -19.98 -20.10
C GLU A 309 7.89 -20.31 -19.24
N GLU A 310 8.35 -21.56 -19.28
CA GLU A 310 9.55 -22.00 -18.58
C GLU A 310 10.83 -21.36 -19.17
N GLU A 311 10.92 -21.27 -20.49
CA GLU A 311 12.05 -20.64 -21.20
C GLU A 311 12.03 -19.12 -21.02
N ARG A 312 10.85 -18.49 -21.06
CA ARG A 312 10.69 -17.04 -20.78
C ARG A 312 11.21 -16.71 -19.38
N ARG A 313 10.90 -17.55 -18.39
CA ARG A 313 11.37 -17.39 -17.00
C ARG A 313 12.88 -17.53 -16.90
N ALA A 314 13.46 -18.57 -17.50
CA ALA A 314 14.90 -18.79 -17.46
C ALA A 314 15.67 -17.62 -18.09
N LEU A 315 15.17 -17.10 -19.22
CA LEU A 315 15.77 -15.98 -19.94
C LEU A 315 15.65 -14.67 -19.17
N LEU A 316 14.49 -14.39 -18.55
CA LEU A 316 14.29 -13.22 -17.69
C LEU A 316 15.26 -13.24 -16.50
N LEU A 317 15.36 -14.37 -15.79
CA LEU A 317 16.26 -14.50 -14.64
C LEU A 317 17.73 -14.39 -15.04
N LEU A 318 18.11 -14.92 -16.20
CA LEU A 318 19.48 -14.84 -16.71
C LEU A 318 19.87 -13.41 -17.15
N ARG A 319 18.93 -12.60 -17.64
CA ARG A 319 19.20 -11.21 -18.02
C ARG A 319 19.20 -10.23 -16.85
N ILE A 320 18.54 -10.57 -15.74
CA ILE A 320 18.39 -9.69 -14.57
C ILE A 320 19.44 -10.00 -13.47
N ALA A 321 19.99 -11.23 -13.42
CA ALA A 321 21.05 -11.64 -12.48
C ALA A 321 22.38 -10.88 -12.69
#